data_AF-A0A2M9ZQA9-F1
#
_entry.id   AF-A0A2M9ZQA9-F1
#
_cell.length_a   1.000
_cell.length_b   1.000
_cell.length_c   1.000
_cell.angle_alpha   90.00
_cell.angle_beta   90.00
_cell.angle_gamma   90.00
#
_symmetry.space_group_name_H-M   'P 1'
#
loop_
_entity.id
_entity.type
_entity.pdbx_description
1 polymer ?
#
loop_
_entity_poly.entity_id
_entity_poly.type
_entity_poly.pdbx_seq_one_letter_code
_entity_poly.pdbx_strand_id
1 'polypeptide(L)'
;MKFIKKDSIGEMIELTDKALDGSLREFPSYLANGKKNNKVEKLGRSIFTLVSRFAEMVFKVRINITQLESTAGYISVVSQSYKDISEKQSESTKKVSESVEQVHYGMVKINESVSLQNENFHHIRDELTGLSEAMLEMNEKLGELVQNLGIFSQKVSKGIEAVSTVQEAMAKISGTSREINKITGSINDISSQTFLLSLNASIEASRAGEFGAGFSVVSSEIGKLSQKSQSSVKEIAKFNQIIKEDLLYGFAMSSEVQNIFQDVKEWESVLKESLHRFCAIAEEQFQRTSKINLETKDAAENLNEIASATFVQKSQIDKIQASVQGILSDSENISWSSSELLDLSQELRTVTQTFQETIASFGIGRAEKTL
;
A
#
# COMPACT_ATOMS: atom_id res chain seq x y z
N MET A 1 50.04 -86.87 -76.89
CA MET A 1 48.70 -86.29 -76.64
C MET A 1 48.27 -86.76 -75.26
N LYS A 2 48.23 -85.83 -74.31
CA LYS A 2 48.01 -86.10 -72.87
C LYS A 2 46.58 -86.57 -72.66
N PHE A 3 46.40 -87.82 -72.23
CA PHE A 3 45.14 -88.23 -71.59
C PHE A 3 45.05 -87.46 -70.26
N ILE A 4 44.15 -86.48 -70.23
CA ILE A 4 43.60 -85.96 -68.99
C ILE A 4 42.93 -87.17 -68.32
N LYS A 5 43.38 -87.56 -67.12
CA LYS A 5 42.68 -88.59 -66.33
C LYS A 5 41.22 -88.16 -66.23
N LYS A 6 40.31 -89.04 -66.64
CA LYS A 6 38.85 -88.83 -66.65
C LYS A 6 38.32 -88.38 -65.26
N ASP A 7 39.04 -88.70 -64.19
CA ASP A 7 38.75 -88.28 -62.81
C ASP A 7 39.01 -86.79 -62.52
N SER A 8 39.99 -86.14 -63.15
CA SER A 8 40.39 -84.77 -62.77
C SER A 8 39.36 -83.69 -63.14
N ILE A 9 38.49 -83.97 -64.12
CA ILE A 9 37.36 -83.09 -64.47
C ILE A 9 36.16 -83.37 -63.55
N GLY A 10 35.92 -84.64 -63.19
CA GLY A 10 34.88 -85.00 -62.21
C GLY A 10 35.14 -84.38 -60.85
N GLU A 11 36.39 -84.42 -60.37
CA GLU A 11 36.83 -83.75 -59.14
C GLU A 11 36.69 -82.21 -59.19
N MET A 12 36.77 -81.61 -60.38
CA MET A 12 36.53 -80.17 -60.58
C MET A 12 35.06 -79.82 -60.64
N ILE A 13 34.23 -80.70 -61.21
CA ILE A 13 32.77 -80.59 -61.17
C ILE A 13 32.31 -80.70 -59.73
N GLU A 14 32.81 -81.69 -58.98
CA GLU A 14 32.51 -81.84 -57.55
C GLU A 14 32.98 -80.64 -56.73
N LEU A 15 34.15 -80.06 -57.03
CA LEU A 15 34.62 -78.83 -56.41
C LEU A 15 33.75 -77.62 -56.75
N THR A 16 33.22 -77.57 -57.96
CA THR A 16 32.31 -76.50 -58.40
C THR A 16 30.91 -76.70 -57.82
N ASP A 17 30.44 -77.93 -57.69
CA ASP A 17 29.15 -78.27 -57.08
C ASP A 17 29.19 -78.01 -55.56
N LYS A 18 30.28 -78.40 -54.89
CA LYS A 18 30.54 -78.05 -53.48
C LYS A 18 30.76 -76.55 -53.26
N ALA A 19 31.17 -75.82 -54.31
CA ALA A 19 31.23 -74.37 -54.28
C ALA A 19 29.85 -73.73 -54.46
N LEU A 20 29.03 -74.31 -55.33
CA LEU A 20 27.67 -73.86 -55.65
C LEU A 20 26.68 -74.16 -54.52
N ASP A 21 26.88 -75.24 -53.76
CA ASP A 21 26.09 -75.56 -52.56
C ASP A 21 26.63 -74.92 -51.26
N GLY A 22 27.78 -74.24 -51.35
CA GLY A 22 28.40 -73.53 -50.24
C GLY A 22 29.05 -74.40 -49.16
N SER A 23 29.30 -75.68 -49.45
CA SER A 23 29.94 -76.67 -48.55
C SER A 23 31.47 -76.66 -48.58
N LEU A 24 32.09 -75.79 -49.38
CA LEU A 24 33.55 -75.74 -49.56
C LEU A 24 34.28 -75.21 -48.31
N ARG A 25 34.55 -76.10 -47.34
CA ARG A 25 35.23 -75.75 -46.08
C ARG A 25 36.71 -76.11 -46.05
N GLU A 26 37.18 -77.00 -46.93
CA GLU A 26 38.56 -77.51 -46.90
C GLU A 26 39.22 -77.52 -48.27
N PHE A 27 40.54 -77.27 -48.30
CA PHE A 27 41.35 -77.38 -49.50
C PHE A 27 41.44 -78.85 -49.91
N PRO A 28 41.00 -79.23 -51.12
CA PRO A 28 40.96 -80.64 -51.49
C PRO A 28 42.37 -81.23 -51.53
N SER A 29 42.55 -82.34 -50.84
CA SER A 29 43.83 -83.03 -50.67
C SER A 29 44.49 -83.43 -52.00
N TYR A 30 43.70 -83.67 -53.06
CA TYR A 30 44.19 -83.98 -54.40
C TYR A 30 44.81 -82.77 -55.13
N LEU A 31 44.46 -81.53 -54.77
CA LEU A 31 45.11 -80.31 -55.27
C LEU A 31 46.39 -79.96 -54.48
N ALA A 32 46.60 -80.57 -53.30
CA ALA A 32 47.73 -80.29 -52.40
C ALA A 32 49.04 -80.97 -52.86
N ASN A 33 48.94 -82.17 -53.45
CA ASN A 33 50.10 -83.03 -53.78
C ASN A 33 50.46 -83.10 -55.29
N GLY A 34 49.83 -82.29 -56.16
CA GLY A 34 50.06 -82.29 -57.61
C GLY A 34 51.23 -81.42 -58.10
N LYS A 35 51.93 -81.86 -59.16
CA LYS A 35 53.03 -81.10 -59.80
C LYS A 35 52.48 -79.81 -60.42
N LYS A 36 52.96 -78.65 -59.92
CA LYS A 36 52.67 -77.23 -60.29
C LYS A 36 52.48 -76.85 -61.79
N ASN A 37 52.64 -77.75 -62.76
CA ASN A 37 52.58 -77.49 -64.21
C ASN A 37 51.42 -78.18 -64.97
N ASN A 38 50.46 -78.80 -64.28
CA ASN A 38 49.22 -79.28 -64.93
C ASN A 38 48.18 -78.15 -65.07
N LYS A 39 47.65 -77.94 -66.29
CA LYS A 39 46.63 -76.90 -66.57
C LYS A 39 45.34 -77.13 -65.76
N VAL A 40 44.98 -78.39 -65.48
CA VAL A 40 43.78 -78.76 -64.70
C VAL A 40 43.96 -78.41 -63.22
N GLU A 41 45.13 -78.70 -62.64
CA GLU A 41 45.43 -78.35 -61.23
C GLU A 41 45.53 -76.82 -61.02
N LYS A 42 46.08 -76.08 -61.99
CA LYS A 42 46.07 -74.61 -61.97
C LYS A 42 44.64 -74.05 -62.00
N LEU A 43 43.76 -74.62 -62.83
CA LEU A 43 42.35 -74.23 -62.90
C LEU A 43 41.61 -74.57 -61.58
N GLY A 44 41.85 -75.75 -61.01
CA GLY A 44 41.27 -76.13 -59.70
C GLY A 44 41.70 -75.22 -58.56
N ARG A 45 42.98 -74.83 -58.50
CA ARG A 45 43.47 -73.83 -57.53
C ARG A 45 42.86 -72.44 -57.73
N SER A 46 42.67 -72.01 -58.98
CA SER A 46 42.01 -70.73 -59.29
C SER A 46 40.52 -70.74 -58.92
N ILE A 47 39.79 -71.82 -59.21
CA ILE A 47 38.38 -71.99 -58.81
C ILE A 47 38.28 -72.02 -57.28
N PHE A 48 39.11 -72.81 -56.60
CA PHE A 48 39.15 -72.82 -55.13
C PHE A 48 39.39 -71.42 -54.54
N THR A 49 40.33 -70.67 -55.11
CA THR A 49 40.65 -69.29 -54.66
C THR A 49 39.46 -68.35 -54.90
N LEU A 50 38.79 -68.46 -56.04
CA LEU A 50 37.60 -67.67 -56.37
C LEU A 50 36.46 -67.95 -55.38
N VAL A 51 36.20 -69.23 -55.12
CA VAL A 51 35.15 -69.70 -54.20
C VAL A 51 35.45 -69.27 -52.77
N SER A 52 36.70 -69.39 -52.33
CA SER A 52 37.12 -68.94 -51.00
C SER A 52 36.95 -67.43 -50.82
N ARG A 53 37.34 -66.62 -51.82
CA ARG A 53 37.13 -65.16 -51.81
C ARG A 53 35.65 -64.79 -51.84
N PHE A 54 34.84 -65.53 -52.60
CA PHE A 54 33.39 -65.34 -52.65
C PHE A 54 32.72 -65.69 -51.32
N ALA A 55 33.13 -66.79 -50.67
CA ALA A 55 32.66 -67.16 -49.35
C ALA A 55 33.01 -66.12 -48.28
N GLU A 56 34.24 -65.57 -48.31
CA GLU A 56 34.64 -64.46 -47.44
C GLU A 56 33.80 -63.21 -47.68
N MET A 57 33.53 -62.87 -48.95
CA MET A 57 32.64 -61.77 -49.32
C MET A 57 31.23 -61.98 -48.80
N VAL A 58 30.62 -63.15 -49.02
CA VAL A 58 29.28 -63.50 -48.52
C VAL A 58 29.22 -63.43 -47.00
N PHE A 59 30.26 -63.91 -46.29
CA PHE A 59 30.37 -63.80 -44.85
C PHE A 59 30.41 -62.34 -44.37
N LYS A 60 31.24 -61.50 -45.01
CA LYS A 60 31.30 -60.05 -44.72
C LYS A 60 29.95 -59.35 -44.98
N VAL A 61 29.26 -59.71 -46.07
CA VAL A 61 27.93 -59.16 -46.37
C VAL A 61 26.90 -59.58 -45.31
N ARG A 62 26.92 -60.83 -44.83
CA ARG A 62 26.05 -61.28 -43.71
C ARG A 62 26.25 -60.46 -42.44
N ILE A 63 27.52 -60.19 -42.07
CA ILE A 63 27.84 -59.34 -40.92
C ILE A 63 27.25 -57.93 -41.12
N ASN A 64 27.49 -57.32 -42.28
CA ASN A 64 26.98 -55.99 -42.58
C ASN A 64 25.45 -55.93 -42.55
N ILE A 65 24.74 -56.95 -43.05
CA ILE A 65 23.28 -57.00 -43.00
C ILE A 65 22.76 -57.09 -41.57
N THR A 66 23.39 -57.92 -40.72
CA THR A 66 23.04 -58.02 -39.30
C THR A 66 23.22 -56.67 -38.60
N GLN A 67 24.29 -55.95 -38.94
CA GLN A 67 24.54 -54.61 -38.42
C GLN A 67 23.52 -53.58 -38.93
N LEU A 68 23.13 -53.64 -40.20
CA LEU A 68 22.08 -52.79 -40.78
C LEU A 68 20.72 -53.05 -40.14
N GLU A 69 20.36 -54.32 -39.89
CA GLU A 69 19.12 -54.70 -39.22
C GLU A 69 19.07 -54.14 -37.79
N SER A 70 20.17 -54.27 -37.03
CA SER A 70 20.28 -53.67 -35.70
C SER A 70 20.20 -52.14 -35.74
N THR A 71 20.79 -51.51 -36.75
CA THR A 71 20.78 -50.04 -36.91
C THR A 71 19.38 -49.55 -37.26
N ALA A 72 18.66 -50.25 -38.13
CA ALA A 72 17.27 -49.98 -38.47
C ALA A 72 16.34 -50.12 -37.24
N GLY A 73 16.55 -51.16 -36.42
CA GLY A 73 15.84 -51.33 -35.15
C GLY A 73 16.08 -50.17 -34.18
N TYR A 74 17.33 -49.70 -34.07
CA TYR A 74 17.67 -48.54 -33.26
C TYR A 74 17.02 -47.25 -33.77
N ILE A 75 17.07 -46.98 -35.08
CA ILE A 75 16.41 -45.81 -35.70
C ILE A 75 14.91 -45.83 -35.40
N SER A 76 14.24 -46.98 -35.58
CA SER A 76 12.81 -47.11 -35.31
C SER A 76 12.43 -46.73 -33.87
N VAL A 77 13.18 -47.23 -32.88
CA VAL A 77 12.94 -46.92 -31.46
C VAL A 77 13.17 -45.44 -31.16
N VAL A 78 14.27 -44.87 -31.68
CA VAL A 78 14.61 -43.46 -31.48
C VAL A 78 13.57 -42.55 -32.13
N SER A 79 13.13 -42.85 -33.35
CA SER A 79 12.07 -42.11 -34.04
C SER A 79 10.76 -42.12 -33.27
N GLN A 80 10.33 -43.27 -32.75
CA GLN A 80 9.13 -43.34 -31.93
C GLN A 80 9.28 -42.48 -30.66
N SER A 81 10.45 -42.54 -30.00
CA SER A 81 10.73 -41.71 -28.84
C SER A 81 10.71 -40.21 -29.17
N TYR A 82 11.25 -39.78 -30.31
CA TYR A 82 11.21 -38.38 -30.73
C TYR A 82 9.80 -37.90 -31.05
N LYS A 83 8.97 -38.76 -31.66
CA LYS A 83 7.56 -38.46 -31.90
C LYS A 83 6.81 -38.23 -30.57
N ASP A 84 6.97 -39.13 -29.60
CA ASP A 84 6.35 -39.00 -28.29
C ASP A 84 6.83 -37.75 -27.53
N ILE A 85 8.13 -37.42 -27.64
CA ILE A 85 8.70 -36.19 -27.06
C ILE A 85 8.09 -34.96 -27.72
N SER A 86 7.96 -34.95 -29.04
CA SER A 86 7.37 -33.85 -29.79
C SER A 86 5.91 -33.63 -29.39
N GLU A 87 5.10 -34.68 -29.30
CA GLU A 87 3.70 -34.56 -28.88
C GLU A 87 3.58 -33.95 -27.46
N LYS A 88 4.41 -34.42 -26.52
CA LYS A 88 4.47 -33.86 -25.15
C LYS A 88 4.98 -32.42 -25.12
N GLN A 89 5.93 -32.08 -25.99
CA GLN A 89 6.45 -30.71 -26.13
C GLN A 89 5.33 -29.79 -26.63
N SER A 90 4.57 -30.19 -27.65
CA SER A 90 3.42 -29.44 -28.17
C SER A 90 2.37 -29.19 -27.08
N GLU A 91 2.01 -30.23 -26.31
CA GLU A 91 1.07 -30.09 -25.20
C GLU A 91 1.57 -29.11 -24.13
N SER A 92 2.85 -29.21 -23.75
CA SER A 92 3.47 -28.32 -22.77
C SER A 92 3.50 -26.87 -23.26
N THR A 93 3.83 -26.66 -24.53
CA THR A 93 3.86 -25.33 -25.16
C THR A 93 2.46 -24.70 -25.25
N LYS A 94 1.40 -25.50 -25.45
CA LYS A 94 0.01 -24.99 -25.37
C LYS A 94 -0.31 -24.43 -23.98
N LYS A 95 0.07 -25.14 -22.91
CA LYS A 95 -0.09 -24.65 -21.52
C LYS A 95 0.71 -23.37 -21.25
N VAL A 96 1.90 -23.26 -21.81
CA VAL A 96 2.69 -22.01 -21.76
C VAL A 96 1.95 -20.88 -22.48
N SER A 97 1.35 -21.15 -23.66
CA SER A 97 0.56 -20.15 -24.40
C SER A 97 -0.63 -19.63 -23.59
N GLU A 98 -1.38 -20.52 -22.94
CA GLU A 98 -2.50 -20.13 -22.06
C GLU A 98 -2.01 -19.25 -20.90
N SER A 99 -0.86 -19.59 -20.31
CA SER A 99 -0.26 -18.80 -19.23
C SER A 99 0.18 -17.40 -19.72
N VAL A 100 0.72 -17.31 -20.94
CA VAL A 100 1.11 -16.04 -21.57
C VAL A 100 -0.11 -15.14 -21.79
N GLU A 101 -1.22 -15.70 -22.25
CA GLU A 101 -2.47 -14.94 -22.43
C GLU A 101 -3.02 -14.41 -21.10
N GLN A 102 -3.00 -15.22 -20.04
CA GLN A 102 -3.38 -14.79 -18.70
C GLN A 102 -2.50 -13.65 -18.18
N VAL A 103 -1.18 -13.75 -18.37
CA VAL A 103 -0.24 -12.69 -17.97
C VAL A 103 -0.48 -11.42 -18.78
N HIS A 104 -0.75 -11.53 -20.08
CA HIS A 104 -1.09 -10.39 -20.93
C HIS A 104 -2.35 -9.67 -20.44
N TYR A 105 -3.41 -10.42 -20.14
CA TYR A 105 -4.63 -9.88 -19.55
C TYR A 105 -4.36 -9.16 -18.21
N GLY A 106 -3.54 -9.78 -17.34
CA GLY A 106 -3.10 -9.17 -16.09
C GLY A 106 -2.39 -7.83 -16.29
N MET A 107 -1.51 -7.71 -17.29
CA MET A 107 -0.81 -6.45 -17.60
C MET A 107 -1.75 -5.34 -18.04
N VAL A 108 -2.77 -5.66 -18.86
CA VAL A 108 -3.80 -4.69 -19.24
C VAL A 108 -4.53 -4.15 -18.01
N LYS A 109 -4.88 -5.04 -17.07
CA LYS A 109 -5.50 -4.64 -15.80
C LYS A 109 -4.59 -3.82 -14.89
N ILE A 110 -3.30 -4.13 -14.83
CA ILE A 110 -2.32 -3.32 -14.11
C ILE A 110 -2.24 -1.91 -14.73
N ASN A 111 -2.19 -1.80 -16.05
CA ASN A 111 -2.10 -0.50 -16.74
C ASN A 111 -3.35 0.38 -16.51
N GLU A 112 -4.54 -0.23 -16.57
CA GLU A 112 -5.81 0.42 -16.21
C GLU A 112 -5.77 0.90 -14.75
N SER A 113 -5.29 0.06 -13.83
CA SER A 113 -5.19 0.39 -12.40
C SER A 113 -4.19 1.52 -12.13
N VAL A 114 -3.04 1.53 -12.82
CA VAL A 114 -2.04 2.61 -12.70
C VAL A 114 -2.63 3.94 -13.15
N SER A 115 -3.39 3.94 -14.25
CA SER A 115 -4.04 5.15 -14.77
C SER A 115 -5.05 5.72 -13.77
N LEU A 116 -5.91 4.86 -13.21
CA LEU A 116 -6.88 5.24 -12.19
C LEU A 116 -6.20 5.73 -10.89
N GLN A 117 -5.15 5.05 -10.44
CA GLN A 117 -4.42 5.44 -9.24
C GLN A 117 -3.71 6.80 -9.43
N ASN A 118 -3.20 7.08 -10.63
CA ASN A 118 -2.62 8.38 -10.94
C ASN A 118 -3.66 9.52 -10.89
N GLU A 119 -4.86 9.29 -11.41
CA GLU A 119 -5.99 10.24 -11.28
C GLU A 119 -6.35 10.46 -9.79
N ASN A 120 -6.42 9.40 -9.00
CA ASN A 120 -6.65 9.51 -7.56
C ASN A 120 -5.57 10.36 -6.85
N PHE A 121 -4.30 10.23 -7.24
CA PHE A 121 -3.24 11.08 -6.67
C PHE A 121 -3.35 12.55 -7.10
N HIS A 122 -3.86 12.84 -8.29
CA HIS A 122 -4.20 14.21 -8.66
C HIS A 122 -5.29 14.78 -7.75
N HIS A 123 -6.39 14.04 -7.55
CA HIS A 123 -7.46 14.45 -6.63
C HIS A 123 -6.97 14.66 -5.20
N ILE A 124 -6.16 13.74 -4.66
CA ILE A 124 -5.59 13.87 -3.31
C ILE A 124 -4.72 15.13 -3.20
N ARG A 125 -3.90 15.45 -4.21
CA ARG A 125 -3.07 16.67 -4.20
C ARG A 125 -3.90 17.95 -4.21
N ASP A 126 -4.99 17.97 -4.98
CA ASP A 126 -5.89 19.12 -5.04
C ASP A 126 -6.57 19.32 -3.67
N GLU A 127 -7.05 18.24 -3.05
CA GLU A 127 -7.63 18.28 -1.69
C GLU A 127 -6.61 18.74 -0.64
N LEU A 128 -5.35 18.28 -0.71
CA LEU A 128 -4.28 18.70 0.20
C LEU A 128 -3.90 20.17 0.02
N THR A 129 -4.01 20.69 -1.20
CA THR A 129 -3.80 22.12 -1.49
C THR A 129 -4.90 22.95 -0.85
N GLY A 130 -6.18 22.59 -1.06
CA GLY A 130 -7.31 23.25 -0.43
C GLY A 130 -7.27 23.15 1.11
N LEU A 131 -6.84 22.00 1.65
CA LEU A 131 -6.63 21.85 3.08
C LEU A 131 -5.53 22.79 3.60
N SER A 132 -4.42 22.92 2.88
CA SER A 132 -3.33 23.84 3.26
C SER A 132 -3.78 25.29 3.29
N GLU A 133 -4.61 25.72 2.33
CA GLU A 133 -5.21 27.06 2.30
C GLU A 133 -6.15 27.28 3.49
N ALA A 134 -7.06 26.33 3.77
CA ALA A 134 -7.95 26.39 4.93
C ALA A 134 -7.19 26.44 6.26
N MET A 135 -6.06 25.74 6.36
CA MET A 135 -5.18 25.77 7.52
C MET A 135 -4.53 27.15 7.74
N LEU A 136 -4.12 27.82 6.67
CA LEU A 136 -3.57 29.19 6.75
C LEU A 136 -4.64 30.17 7.23
N GLU A 137 -5.85 30.11 6.67
CA GLU A 137 -6.97 30.95 7.09
C GLU A 137 -7.35 30.69 8.56
N MET A 138 -7.39 29.42 8.98
CA MET A 138 -7.65 29.07 10.38
C MET A 138 -6.60 29.66 11.32
N ASN A 139 -5.31 29.59 10.97
CA ASN A 139 -4.24 30.17 11.78
C ASN A 139 -4.36 31.70 11.90
N GLU A 140 -4.73 32.39 10.82
CA GLU A 140 -5.01 33.83 10.85
C GLU A 140 -6.17 34.14 11.81
N LYS A 141 -7.28 33.41 11.71
CA LYS A 141 -8.45 33.60 12.58
C LYS A 141 -8.18 33.26 14.04
N LEU A 142 -7.37 32.25 14.33
CA LEU A 142 -6.92 31.96 15.69
C LEU A 142 -6.05 33.09 16.24
N GLY A 143 -5.16 33.67 15.41
CA GLY A 143 -4.37 34.84 15.77
C GLY A 143 -5.25 36.05 16.14
N GLU A 144 -6.26 36.36 15.33
CA GLU A 144 -7.25 37.42 15.61
C GLU A 144 -8.00 37.16 16.94
N LEU A 145 -8.42 35.92 17.19
CA LEU A 145 -9.13 35.55 18.43
C LEU A 145 -8.24 35.72 19.66
N VAL A 146 -6.96 35.34 19.59
CA VAL A 146 -6.01 35.54 20.69
C VAL A 146 -5.82 37.04 20.99
N GLN A 147 -5.71 37.87 19.95
CA GLN A 147 -5.61 39.33 20.14
C GLN A 147 -6.88 39.91 20.77
N ASN A 148 -8.05 39.52 20.27
CA ASN A 148 -9.34 39.96 20.79
C ASN A 148 -9.55 39.53 22.25
N LEU A 149 -9.10 38.33 22.62
CA LEU A 149 -9.15 37.87 24.01
C LEU A 149 -8.24 38.72 24.92
N GLY A 150 -7.08 39.16 24.43
CA GLY A 150 -6.22 40.10 25.15
C GLY A 150 -6.90 41.44 25.42
N ILE A 151 -7.62 41.99 24.42
CA ILE A 151 -8.41 43.22 24.58
C ILE A 151 -9.57 43.01 25.55
N PHE A 152 -10.25 41.86 25.46
CA PHE A 152 -11.34 41.49 26.35
C PHE A 152 -10.88 41.41 27.81
N SER A 153 -9.76 40.74 28.07
CA SER A 153 -9.11 40.65 29.38
C SER A 153 -8.87 42.03 30.00
N GLN A 154 -8.35 42.97 29.21
CA GLN A 154 -8.12 44.33 29.65
C GLN A 154 -9.43 45.05 30.03
N LYS A 155 -10.51 44.84 29.27
CA LYS A 155 -11.84 45.42 29.57
C LYS A 155 -12.45 44.83 30.83
N VAL A 156 -12.34 43.52 31.04
CA VAL A 156 -12.81 42.85 32.27
C VAL A 156 -12.06 43.39 33.50
N SER A 157 -10.73 43.51 33.42
CA SER A 157 -9.92 44.08 34.51
C SER A 157 -10.33 45.52 34.85
N LYS A 158 -10.58 46.36 33.85
CA LYS A 158 -11.10 47.73 34.06
C LYS A 158 -12.50 47.75 34.67
N GLY A 159 -13.36 46.80 34.29
CA GLY A 159 -14.70 46.64 34.88
C GLY A 159 -14.64 46.33 36.37
N ILE A 160 -13.77 45.39 36.77
CA ILE A 160 -13.54 45.05 38.18
C ILE A 160 -13.04 46.27 38.98
N GLU A 161 -12.08 47.01 38.44
CA GLU A 161 -11.54 48.23 39.07
C GLU A 161 -12.62 49.32 39.24
N ALA A 162 -13.47 49.50 38.22
CA ALA A 162 -14.57 50.45 38.28
C ALA A 162 -15.60 50.09 39.37
N VAL A 163 -15.96 48.81 39.50
CA VAL A 163 -16.85 48.33 40.57
C VAL A 163 -16.24 48.55 41.95
N SER A 164 -14.95 48.25 42.11
CA SER A 164 -14.21 48.53 43.36
C SER A 164 -14.26 50.01 43.71
N THR A 165 -14.06 50.89 42.73
CA THR A 165 -14.12 52.35 42.91
C THR A 165 -15.51 52.81 43.34
N VAL A 166 -16.58 52.23 42.78
CA VAL A 166 -17.97 52.52 43.18
C VAL A 166 -18.21 52.08 44.62
N GLN A 167 -17.80 50.88 45.01
CA GLN A 167 -17.93 50.39 46.40
C GLN A 167 -17.21 51.30 47.40
N GLU A 168 -16.00 51.78 47.07
CA GLU A 168 -15.26 52.74 47.90
C GLU A 168 -15.98 54.09 48.04
N ALA A 169 -16.53 54.62 46.94
CA ALA A 169 -17.31 55.86 46.96
C ALA A 169 -18.57 55.71 47.84
N MET A 170 -19.27 54.60 47.71
CA MET A 170 -20.43 54.28 48.56
C MET A 170 -20.06 54.13 50.03
N ALA A 171 -18.90 53.54 50.35
CA ALA A 171 -18.39 53.44 51.72
C ALA A 171 -18.09 54.83 52.32
N LYS A 172 -17.53 55.74 51.53
CA LYS A 172 -17.32 57.14 51.94
C LYS A 172 -18.65 57.83 52.22
N ILE A 173 -19.66 57.71 51.34
CA ILE A 173 -20.99 58.29 51.54
C ILE A 173 -21.66 57.70 52.79
N SER A 174 -21.53 56.39 53.02
CA SER A 174 -22.02 55.72 54.24
C SER A 174 -21.38 56.28 55.51
N GLY A 175 -20.08 56.58 55.46
CA GLY A 175 -19.36 57.25 56.54
C GLY A 175 -19.91 58.66 56.81
N THR A 176 -20.03 59.48 55.76
CA THR A 176 -20.57 60.85 55.86
C THR A 176 -22.02 60.87 56.37
N SER A 177 -22.87 59.94 55.90
CA SER A 177 -24.25 59.78 56.36
C SER A 177 -24.32 59.47 57.87
N ARG A 178 -23.40 58.64 58.39
CA ARG A 178 -23.29 58.38 59.84
C ARG A 178 -22.93 59.63 60.63
N GLU A 179 -21.97 60.43 60.15
CA GLU A 179 -21.61 61.69 60.80
C GLU A 179 -22.77 62.69 60.78
N ILE A 180 -23.52 62.80 59.67
CA ILE A 180 -24.73 63.63 59.59
C ILE A 180 -25.74 63.20 60.67
N ASN A 181 -25.99 61.90 60.84
CA ASN A 181 -26.91 61.39 61.86
C ASN A 181 -26.47 61.75 63.30
N LYS A 182 -25.17 61.75 63.56
CA LYS A 182 -24.62 62.15 64.87
C LYS A 182 -24.83 63.65 65.13
N ILE A 183 -24.60 64.48 64.12
CA ILE A 183 -24.80 65.93 64.20
C ILE A 183 -26.28 66.25 64.36
N THR A 184 -27.16 65.65 63.56
CA THR A 184 -28.62 65.88 63.65
C THR A 184 -29.19 65.44 64.99
N GLY A 185 -28.73 64.31 65.54
CA GLY A 185 -29.06 63.89 66.91
C GLY A 185 -28.69 64.96 67.94
N SER A 186 -27.46 65.48 67.87
CA SER A 186 -26.98 66.54 68.76
C SER A 186 -27.80 67.83 68.63
N ILE A 187 -28.17 68.23 67.41
CA ILE A 187 -29.04 69.40 67.18
C ILE A 187 -30.43 69.16 67.77
N ASN A 188 -31.02 67.97 67.56
CA ASN A 188 -32.32 67.64 68.14
C ASN A 188 -32.31 67.74 69.67
N ASP A 189 -31.23 67.30 70.31
CA ASP A 189 -31.06 67.39 71.76
C ASP A 189 -30.95 68.87 72.22
N ILE A 190 -30.15 69.68 71.51
CA ILE A 190 -30.02 71.12 71.77
C ILE A 190 -31.37 71.84 71.59
N SER A 191 -32.11 71.57 70.51
CA SER A 191 -33.43 72.16 70.27
C SER A 191 -34.44 71.69 71.33
N SER A 192 -34.37 70.44 71.78
CA SER A 192 -35.22 69.95 72.88
C SER A 192 -34.95 70.68 74.19
N GLN A 193 -33.67 70.85 74.54
CA GLN A 193 -33.26 71.62 75.71
C GLN A 193 -33.67 73.10 75.58
N THR A 194 -33.45 73.72 74.43
CA THR A 194 -33.81 75.13 74.16
C THR A 194 -35.31 75.35 74.25
N PHE A 195 -36.12 74.40 73.75
CA PHE A 195 -37.57 74.44 73.88
C PHE A 195 -37.98 74.41 75.35
N LEU A 196 -37.44 73.48 76.15
CA LEU A 196 -37.71 73.41 77.59
C LEU A 196 -37.27 74.69 78.32
N LEU A 197 -36.11 75.24 77.99
CA LEU A 197 -35.59 76.48 78.57
C LEU A 197 -36.53 77.67 78.27
N SER A 198 -36.96 77.79 77.01
CA SER A 198 -37.88 78.83 76.56
C SER A 198 -39.28 78.71 77.16
N LEU A 199 -39.75 77.47 77.40
CA LEU A 199 -41.02 77.19 78.05
C LEU A 199 -40.96 77.63 79.50
N ASN A 200 -39.90 77.25 80.22
CA ASN A 200 -39.67 77.69 81.60
C ASN A 200 -39.56 79.22 81.70
N ALA A 201 -38.85 79.85 80.76
CA ALA A 201 -38.73 81.32 80.71
C ALA A 201 -40.06 82.01 80.39
N SER A 202 -40.88 81.45 79.50
CA SER A 202 -42.21 81.97 79.18
C SER A 202 -43.16 81.86 80.38
N ILE A 203 -43.12 80.74 81.11
CA ILE A 203 -43.88 80.55 82.36
C ILE A 203 -43.48 81.59 83.41
N GLU A 204 -42.18 81.79 83.65
CA GLU A 204 -41.71 82.74 84.67
C GLU A 204 -41.95 84.19 84.25
N ALA A 205 -41.88 84.50 82.94
CA ALA A 205 -42.24 85.81 82.41
C ALA A 205 -43.75 86.10 82.55
N SER A 206 -44.62 85.11 82.35
CA SER A 206 -46.05 85.24 82.65
C SER A 206 -46.32 85.43 84.15
N ARG A 207 -45.48 84.84 85.02
CA ARG A 207 -45.57 84.97 86.47
C ARG A 207 -45.18 86.36 86.98
N ALA A 208 -44.29 87.06 86.28
CA ALA A 208 -43.87 88.43 86.58
C ALA A 208 -44.90 89.51 86.17
N GLY A 209 -46.04 89.13 85.58
CA GLY A 209 -47.12 90.06 85.22
C GLY A 209 -46.71 91.08 84.14
N GLU A 210 -47.05 92.36 84.31
CA GLU A 210 -46.75 93.42 83.33
C GLU A 210 -45.24 93.63 83.11
N PHE A 211 -44.40 93.41 84.13
CA PHE A 211 -42.96 93.56 84.03
C PHE A 211 -42.29 92.45 83.19
N GLY A 212 -42.97 91.31 82.98
CA GLY A 212 -42.46 90.18 82.21
C GLY A 212 -43.00 90.10 80.77
N ALA A 213 -43.90 90.99 80.36
CA ALA A 213 -44.61 90.90 79.08
C ALA A 213 -43.66 90.84 77.87
N GLY A 214 -42.65 91.71 77.81
CA GLY A 214 -41.63 91.69 76.74
C GLY A 214 -40.78 90.42 76.73
N PHE A 215 -40.44 89.90 77.92
CA PHE A 215 -39.65 88.67 78.08
C PHE A 215 -40.45 87.42 77.68
N SER A 216 -41.76 87.42 77.92
CA SER A 216 -42.66 86.32 77.53
C SER A 216 -42.78 86.20 76.01
N VAL A 217 -42.85 87.33 75.29
CA VAL A 217 -42.88 87.36 73.82
C VAL A 217 -41.59 86.77 73.25
N VAL A 218 -40.41 87.20 73.75
CA VAL A 218 -39.12 86.66 73.29
C VAL A 218 -39.01 85.16 73.60
N SER A 219 -39.41 84.73 74.80
CA SER A 219 -39.35 83.32 75.19
C SER A 219 -40.27 82.44 74.34
N SER A 220 -41.49 82.90 74.04
CA SER A 220 -42.41 82.20 73.14
C SER A 220 -41.85 82.08 71.71
N GLU A 221 -41.21 83.12 71.21
CA GLU A 221 -40.59 83.10 69.87
C GLU A 221 -39.38 82.17 69.81
N ILE A 222 -38.53 82.13 70.86
CA ILE A 222 -37.45 81.14 71.00
C ILE A 222 -38.02 79.72 71.00
N GLY A 223 -39.12 79.47 71.72
CA GLY A 223 -39.78 78.17 71.76
C GLY A 223 -40.29 77.72 70.40
N LYS A 224 -40.92 78.62 69.63
CA LYS A 224 -41.35 78.35 68.25
C LYS A 224 -40.16 78.07 67.33
N LEU A 225 -39.08 78.86 67.41
CA LEU A 225 -37.85 78.62 66.65
C LEU A 225 -37.27 77.23 66.95
N SER A 226 -37.29 76.85 68.22
CA SER A 226 -36.77 75.55 68.65
C SER A 226 -37.59 74.37 68.14
N GLN A 227 -38.93 74.46 68.19
CA GLN A 227 -39.81 73.46 67.57
C GLN A 227 -39.63 73.39 66.06
N LYS A 228 -39.47 74.53 65.38
CA LYS A 228 -39.18 74.58 63.94
C LYS A 228 -37.84 73.89 63.64
N SER A 229 -36.82 74.11 64.47
CA SER A 229 -35.52 73.44 64.36
C SER A 229 -35.65 71.92 64.53
N GLN A 230 -36.39 71.43 65.53
CA GLN A 230 -36.69 69.99 65.68
C GLN A 230 -37.39 69.40 64.46
N SER A 231 -38.36 70.12 63.89
CA SER A 231 -39.06 69.68 62.68
C SER A 231 -38.10 69.52 61.50
N SER A 232 -37.25 70.52 61.26
CA SER A 232 -36.23 70.45 60.20
C SER A 232 -35.23 69.32 60.44
N VAL A 233 -34.81 69.09 61.69
CA VAL A 233 -33.92 67.97 62.02
C VAL A 233 -34.58 66.61 61.75
N LYS A 234 -35.87 66.46 62.04
CA LYS A 234 -36.62 65.24 61.70
C LYS A 234 -36.70 65.02 60.19
N GLU A 235 -36.88 66.08 59.40
CA GLU A 235 -36.83 65.97 57.93
C GLU A 235 -35.44 65.57 57.43
N ILE A 236 -34.36 66.15 57.97
CA ILE A 236 -32.98 65.75 57.62
C ILE A 236 -32.74 64.28 57.99
N ALA A 237 -33.20 63.83 59.17
CA ALA A 237 -33.08 62.44 59.60
C ALA A 237 -33.83 61.49 58.64
N LYS A 238 -35.02 61.89 58.17
CA LYS A 238 -35.77 61.14 57.15
C LYS A 238 -34.98 61.01 55.85
N PHE A 239 -34.43 62.11 55.32
CA PHE A 239 -33.59 62.05 54.11
C PHE A 239 -32.34 61.19 54.31
N ASN A 240 -31.72 61.26 55.49
CA ASN A 240 -30.54 60.46 55.79
C ASN A 240 -30.85 58.96 55.90
N GLN A 241 -32.04 58.60 56.37
CA GLN A 241 -32.53 57.23 56.36
C GLN A 241 -32.74 56.71 54.92
N ILE A 242 -33.31 57.53 54.04
CA ILE A 242 -33.45 57.19 52.61
C ILE A 242 -32.07 56.95 51.98
N ILE A 243 -31.10 57.85 52.21
CA ILE A 243 -29.72 57.69 51.73
C ILE A 243 -29.12 56.36 52.22
N LYS A 244 -29.37 55.98 53.47
CA LYS A 244 -28.87 54.71 54.01
C LYS A 244 -29.48 53.49 53.30
N GLU A 245 -30.78 53.52 53.01
CA GLU A 245 -31.45 52.45 52.25
C GLU A 245 -30.92 52.36 50.82
N ASP A 246 -30.76 53.49 50.14
CA ASP A 246 -30.17 53.57 48.79
C ASP A 246 -28.73 53.03 48.75
N LEU A 247 -27.94 53.33 49.79
CA LEU A 247 -26.59 52.79 49.92
C LEU A 247 -26.57 51.27 50.11
N LEU A 248 -27.46 50.71 50.94
CA LEU A 248 -27.56 49.26 51.10
C LEU A 248 -27.91 48.57 49.79
N TYR A 249 -28.86 49.16 49.04
CA TYR A 249 -29.23 48.68 47.72
C TYR A 249 -28.05 48.72 46.73
N GLY A 250 -27.33 49.86 46.64
CA GLY A 250 -26.20 49.95 45.72
C GLY A 250 -25.00 49.09 46.12
N PHE A 251 -24.78 48.81 47.41
CA PHE A 251 -23.77 47.83 47.86
C PHE A 251 -24.13 46.42 47.41
N ALA A 252 -25.39 46.01 47.57
CA ALA A 252 -25.87 44.72 47.10
C ALA A 252 -25.69 44.58 45.58
N MET A 253 -26.12 45.60 44.82
CA MET A 253 -25.96 45.63 43.37
C MET A 253 -24.49 45.60 42.94
N SER A 254 -23.62 46.36 43.59
CA SER A 254 -22.19 46.37 43.28
C SER A 254 -21.52 45.03 43.58
N SER A 255 -21.94 44.35 44.66
CA SER A 255 -21.47 43.00 44.98
C SER A 255 -21.92 41.98 43.94
N GLU A 256 -23.14 42.09 43.43
CA GLU A 256 -23.64 41.22 42.36
C GLU A 256 -22.85 41.42 41.06
N VAL A 257 -22.62 42.67 40.66
CA VAL A 257 -21.80 43.00 39.48
C VAL A 257 -20.35 42.50 39.65
N GLN A 258 -19.80 42.57 40.86
CA GLN A 258 -18.47 42.02 41.15
C GLN A 258 -18.40 40.51 40.94
N ASN A 259 -19.41 39.77 41.39
CA ASN A 259 -19.49 38.32 41.17
C ASN A 259 -19.60 38.00 39.67
N ILE A 260 -20.41 38.74 38.90
CA ILE A 260 -20.51 38.59 37.44
C ILE A 260 -19.14 38.77 36.78
N PHE A 261 -18.37 39.80 37.15
CA PHE A 261 -17.04 39.99 36.59
C PHE A 261 -16.04 38.89 37.00
N GLN A 262 -16.20 38.31 38.18
CA GLN A 262 -15.37 37.19 38.62
C GLN A 262 -15.67 35.93 37.79
N ASP A 263 -16.95 35.64 37.54
CA ASP A 263 -17.37 34.53 36.65
C ASP A 263 -16.84 34.75 35.22
N VAL A 264 -16.96 35.97 34.69
CA VAL A 264 -16.43 36.33 33.37
C VAL A 264 -14.92 36.11 33.27
N LYS A 265 -14.18 36.41 34.34
CA LYS A 265 -12.73 36.19 34.41
C LYS A 265 -12.36 34.70 34.44
N GLU A 266 -13.18 33.86 35.08
CA GLU A 266 -13.00 32.41 35.03
C GLU A 266 -13.25 31.87 33.61
N TRP A 267 -14.32 32.31 32.96
CA TRP A 267 -14.62 31.99 31.56
C TRP A 267 -13.52 32.44 30.60
N GLU A 268 -12.94 33.63 30.82
CA GLU A 268 -11.79 34.12 30.06
C GLU A 268 -10.60 33.14 30.14
N SER A 269 -10.31 32.59 31.33
CA SER A 269 -9.23 31.63 31.51
C SER A 269 -9.48 30.32 30.73
N VAL A 270 -10.70 29.81 30.78
CA VAL A 270 -11.11 28.61 30.03
C VAL A 270 -10.99 28.84 28.51
N LEU A 271 -11.43 30.02 28.05
CA LEU A 271 -11.34 30.40 26.65
C LEU A 271 -9.88 30.52 26.18
N LYS A 272 -9.00 31.05 27.03
CA LYS A 272 -7.55 31.14 26.76
C LYS A 272 -6.91 29.76 26.59
N GLU A 273 -7.22 28.81 27.49
CA GLU A 273 -6.70 27.44 27.36
C GLU A 273 -7.22 26.77 26.08
N SER A 274 -8.51 26.95 25.78
CA SER A 274 -9.14 26.40 24.58
C SER A 274 -8.49 26.91 23.30
N LEU A 275 -8.23 28.22 23.21
CA LEU A 275 -7.51 28.81 22.08
C LEU A 275 -6.09 28.27 21.95
N HIS A 276 -5.37 28.10 23.06
CA HIS A 276 -4.03 27.52 23.02
C HIS A 276 -4.04 26.09 22.46
N ARG A 277 -5.04 25.28 22.86
CA ARG A 277 -5.24 23.94 22.31
C ARG A 277 -5.59 23.98 20.82
N PHE A 278 -6.44 24.90 20.38
CA PHE A 278 -6.77 25.05 18.96
C PHE A 278 -5.55 25.42 18.12
N CYS A 279 -4.68 26.33 18.60
CA CYS A 279 -3.43 26.64 17.91
C CYS A 279 -2.50 25.42 17.79
N ALA A 280 -2.41 24.60 18.84
CA ALA A 280 -1.60 23.38 18.81
C ALA A 280 -2.15 22.35 17.80
N ILE A 281 -3.47 22.15 17.78
CA ILE A 281 -4.14 21.28 16.80
C ILE A 281 -3.92 21.80 15.38
N ALA A 282 -4.01 23.12 15.19
CA ALA A 282 -3.78 23.73 13.89
C ALA A 282 -2.36 23.47 13.38
N GLU A 283 -1.35 23.68 14.21
CA GLU A 283 0.04 23.41 13.84
C GLU A 283 0.27 21.93 13.52
N GLU A 284 -0.26 21.01 14.34
CA GLU A 284 -0.16 19.57 14.10
C GLU A 284 -0.81 19.19 12.75
N GLN A 285 -1.98 19.73 12.46
CA GLN A 285 -2.71 19.43 11.23
C GLN A 285 -2.01 20.00 9.99
N PHE A 286 -1.32 21.13 10.10
CA PHE A 286 -0.47 21.66 9.03
C PHE A 286 0.69 20.73 8.73
N GLN A 287 1.39 20.25 9.76
CA GLN A 287 2.50 19.29 9.61
C GLN A 287 2.02 17.96 9.01
N ARG A 288 0.86 17.45 9.45
CA ARG A 288 0.24 16.24 8.88
C ARG A 288 -0.08 16.43 7.39
N THR A 289 -0.69 17.55 7.01
CA THR A 289 -1.00 17.86 5.61
C THR A 289 0.27 17.89 4.74
N SER A 290 1.33 18.54 5.23
CA SER A 290 2.63 18.58 4.54
C SER A 290 3.23 17.18 4.34
N LYS A 291 3.17 16.34 5.39
CA LYS A 291 3.65 14.96 5.33
C LYS A 291 2.87 14.12 4.31
N ILE A 292 1.53 14.19 4.32
CA ILE A 292 0.69 13.45 3.36
C ILE A 292 0.98 13.91 1.92
N ASN A 293 1.28 15.18 1.70
CA ASN A 293 1.65 15.69 0.38
C ASN A 293 2.95 15.05 -0.14
N LEU A 294 3.97 14.92 0.72
CA LEU A 294 5.21 14.21 0.38
C LEU A 294 4.97 12.72 0.10
N GLU A 295 4.22 12.03 0.97
CA GLU A 295 3.89 10.61 0.77
C GLU A 295 3.09 10.38 -0.52
N THR A 296 2.18 11.31 -0.88
CA THR A 296 1.41 11.28 -2.13
C THR A 296 2.31 11.51 -3.34
N LYS A 297 3.35 12.35 -3.20
CA LYS A 297 4.37 12.54 -4.23
C LYS A 297 5.15 11.25 -4.47
N ASP A 298 5.71 10.67 -3.42
CA ASP A 298 6.51 9.44 -3.51
C ASP A 298 5.69 8.27 -4.06
N ALA A 299 4.42 8.15 -3.64
CA ALA A 299 3.53 7.11 -4.14
C ALA A 299 3.23 7.25 -5.65
N ALA A 300 3.13 8.47 -6.17
CA ALA A 300 2.97 8.70 -7.60
C ALA A 300 4.26 8.40 -8.39
N GLU A 301 5.43 8.67 -7.82
CA GLU A 301 6.72 8.27 -8.43
C GLU A 301 6.81 6.73 -8.54
N ASN A 302 6.45 6.01 -7.47
CA ASN A 302 6.38 4.54 -7.48
C ASN A 302 5.38 4.01 -8.54
N LEU A 303 4.25 4.68 -8.75
CA LEU A 303 3.33 4.30 -9.83
C LEU A 303 3.94 4.44 -11.21
N ASN A 304 4.74 5.48 -11.44
CA ASN A 304 5.42 5.67 -12.72
C ASN A 304 6.46 4.56 -12.95
N GLU A 305 7.13 4.09 -11.90
CA GLU A 305 8.00 2.92 -11.98
C GLU A 305 7.20 1.64 -12.32
N ILE A 306 6.03 1.43 -11.71
CA ILE A 306 5.14 0.31 -12.04
C ILE A 306 4.69 0.36 -13.50
N ALA A 307 4.32 1.55 -14.02
CA ALA A 307 3.98 1.74 -15.44
C ALA A 307 5.14 1.33 -16.36
N SER A 308 6.35 1.79 -16.06
CA SER A 308 7.56 1.46 -16.82
C SER A 308 7.87 -0.04 -16.77
N ALA A 309 7.81 -0.64 -15.59
CA ALA A 309 7.99 -2.08 -15.41
C ALA A 309 6.98 -2.88 -16.24
N THR A 310 5.69 -2.50 -16.17
CA THR A 310 4.60 -3.13 -16.94
C THR A 310 4.83 -3.02 -18.45
N PHE A 311 5.34 -1.88 -18.93
CA PHE A 311 5.67 -1.68 -20.34
C PHE A 311 6.79 -2.61 -20.81
N VAL A 312 7.87 -2.75 -20.02
CA VAL A 312 8.97 -3.68 -20.31
C VAL A 312 8.46 -5.12 -20.31
N GLN A 313 7.62 -5.46 -19.34
CA GLN A 313 7.01 -6.78 -19.18
C GLN A 313 6.13 -7.17 -20.38
N LYS A 314 5.37 -6.22 -20.93
CA LYS A 314 4.59 -6.42 -22.16
C LYS A 314 5.48 -6.82 -23.33
N SER A 315 6.61 -6.12 -23.51
CA SER A 315 7.57 -6.48 -24.56
C SER A 315 8.19 -7.88 -24.36
N GLN A 316 8.38 -8.32 -23.11
CA GLN A 316 8.85 -9.67 -22.84
C GLN A 316 7.79 -10.73 -23.19
N ILE A 317 6.52 -10.46 -22.90
CA ILE A 317 5.39 -11.32 -23.29
C ILE A 317 5.34 -11.52 -24.80
N ASP A 318 5.50 -10.46 -25.59
CA ASP A 318 5.52 -10.55 -27.06
C ASP A 318 6.66 -11.47 -27.55
N LYS A 319 7.84 -11.41 -26.91
CA LYS A 319 8.97 -12.31 -27.22
C LYS A 319 8.68 -13.76 -26.86
N ILE A 320 8.08 -14.01 -25.70
CA ILE A 320 7.70 -15.37 -25.27
C ILE A 320 6.67 -15.94 -26.25
N GLN A 321 5.70 -15.14 -26.70
CA GLN A 321 4.70 -15.57 -27.67
C GLN A 321 5.34 -15.97 -29.01
N ALA A 322 6.35 -15.23 -29.49
CA ALA A 322 7.12 -15.63 -30.66
C ALA A 322 7.89 -16.94 -30.44
N SER A 323 8.48 -17.15 -29.26
CA SER A 323 9.14 -18.42 -28.92
C SER A 323 8.17 -19.60 -28.85
N VAL A 324 6.96 -19.40 -28.31
CA VAL A 324 5.90 -20.42 -28.29
C VAL A 324 5.55 -20.85 -29.71
N GLN A 325 5.37 -19.90 -30.63
CA GLN A 325 5.11 -20.22 -32.04
C GLN A 325 6.27 -20.98 -32.69
N GLY A 326 7.52 -20.59 -32.42
CA GLY A 326 8.71 -21.30 -32.90
C GLY A 326 8.76 -22.74 -32.42
N ILE A 327 8.54 -22.98 -31.13
CA ILE A 327 8.57 -24.33 -30.54
C ILE A 327 7.46 -25.22 -31.11
N LEU A 328 6.26 -24.68 -31.37
CA LEU A 328 5.19 -25.44 -32.01
C LEU A 328 5.57 -25.88 -33.43
N SER A 329 6.16 -24.99 -34.22
CA SER A 329 6.67 -25.30 -35.56
C SER A 329 7.78 -26.35 -35.52
N ASP A 330 8.73 -26.21 -34.60
CA ASP A 330 9.82 -27.18 -34.43
C ASP A 330 9.30 -28.55 -34.00
N SER A 331 8.28 -28.59 -33.14
CA SER A 331 7.59 -29.80 -32.74
C SER A 331 6.94 -30.50 -33.94
N GLU A 332 6.23 -29.78 -34.79
CA GLU A 332 5.64 -30.33 -36.02
C GLU A 332 6.72 -30.91 -36.95
N ASN A 333 7.82 -30.19 -37.16
CA ASN A 333 8.94 -30.65 -37.97
C ASN A 333 9.60 -31.92 -37.40
N ILE A 334 9.84 -31.98 -36.09
CA ILE A 334 10.41 -33.17 -35.43
C ILE A 334 9.47 -34.37 -35.56
N SER A 335 8.16 -34.17 -35.41
CA SER A 335 7.17 -35.23 -35.56
C SER A 335 7.16 -35.79 -36.98
N TRP A 336 7.19 -34.90 -37.98
CA TRP A 336 7.26 -35.27 -39.39
C TRP A 336 8.55 -36.04 -39.73
N SER A 337 9.73 -35.51 -39.37
CA SER A 337 11.01 -36.19 -39.60
C SER A 337 11.12 -37.52 -38.88
N SER A 338 10.50 -37.64 -37.69
CA SER A 338 10.45 -38.92 -36.96
C SER A 338 9.62 -39.96 -37.70
N SER A 339 8.50 -39.55 -38.31
CA SER A 339 7.68 -40.43 -39.15
C SER A 339 8.46 -40.91 -40.37
N GLU A 340 9.17 -40.00 -41.05
CA GLU A 340 9.98 -40.33 -42.23
C GLU A 340 11.12 -41.31 -41.88
N LEU A 341 11.81 -41.09 -40.76
CA LEU A 341 12.84 -42.02 -40.27
C LEU A 341 12.26 -43.38 -39.87
N LEU A 342 11.03 -43.43 -39.36
CA LEU A 342 10.36 -44.68 -39.04
C LEU A 342 10.08 -45.48 -40.33
N ASP A 343 9.55 -44.82 -41.36
CA ASP A 343 9.29 -45.43 -42.66
C ASP A 343 10.59 -45.94 -43.31
N LEU A 344 11.65 -45.12 -43.31
CA LEU A 344 12.97 -45.50 -43.82
C LEU A 344 13.55 -46.70 -43.05
N SER A 345 13.34 -46.78 -41.74
CA SER A 345 13.78 -47.92 -40.94
C SER A 345 13.04 -49.21 -41.31
N GLN A 346 11.75 -49.13 -41.65
CA GLN A 346 10.96 -50.28 -42.10
C GLN A 346 11.37 -50.74 -43.50
N GLU A 347 11.62 -49.80 -44.41
CA GLU A 347 12.15 -50.09 -45.74
C GLU A 347 13.52 -50.78 -45.64
N LEU A 348 14.42 -50.26 -44.79
CA LEU A 348 15.73 -50.86 -44.56
C LEU A 348 15.64 -52.28 -43.99
N ARG A 349 14.68 -52.55 -43.08
CA ARG A 349 14.40 -53.91 -42.59
C ARG A 349 13.91 -54.84 -43.69
N THR A 350 13.04 -54.35 -44.57
CA THR A 350 12.54 -55.12 -45.72
C THR A 350 13.68 -55.47 -46.70
N VAL A 351 14.54 -54.50 -47.00
CA VAL A 351 15.71 -54.69 -47.87
C VAL A 351 16.68 -55.69 -47.23
N THR A 352 17.02 -55.51 -45.95
CA THR A 352 17.94 -56.42 -45.24
C THR A 352 17.41 -57.85 -45.17
N GLN A 353 16.10 -58.04 -44.94
CA GLN A 353 15.46 -59.36 -44.99
C GLN A 353 15.56 -60.00 -46.39
N THR A 354 15.28 -59.24 -47.45
CA THR A 354 15.39 -59.72 -48.84
C THR A 354 16.83 -60.13 -49.17
N PHE A 355 17.82 -59.36 -48.72
CA PHE A 355 19.24 -59.70 -48.86
C PHE A 355 19.62 -60.95 -48.06
N GLN A 356 19.09 -61.13 -46.83
CA GLN A 356 19.30 -62.35 -46.05
C GLN A 356 18.75 -63.58 -46.79
N GLU A 357 17.53 -63.51 -47.32
CA GLU A 357 16.91 -64.58 -48.11
C GLU A 357 17.72 -64.91 -49.37
N THR A 358 18.18 -63.88 -50.08
CA THR A 358 19.04 -64.02 -51.26
C THR A 358 20.35 -64.72 -50.90
N ILE A 359 21.01 -64.32 -49.81
CA ILE A 359 22.24 -64.94 -49.33
C ILE A 359 22.02 -66.37 -48.82
N ALA A 360 20.87 -66.66 -48.22
CA ALA A 360 20.50 -68.00 -47.81
C ALA A 360 20.32 -68.94 -49.02
N SER A 361 19.84 -68.41 -50.16
CA SER A 361 19.71 -69.18 -51.40
C SER A 361 21.04 -69.65 -51.99
N PHE A 362 22.15 -68.94 -51.71
CA PHE A 362 23.50 -69.32 -52.16
C PHE A 362 24.09 -70.51 -51.39
N GLY A 363 23.39 -71.13 -50.43
CA GLY A 363 23.82 -72.35 -49.74
C GLY A 363 25.01 -72.22 -48.78
N ILE A 364 25.80 -71.15 -48.92
CA ILE A 364 26.97 -70.84 -48.09
C ILE A 364 26.53 -70.61 -46.65
N GLY A 365 26.75 -71.60 -45.78
CA GLY A 365 26.44 -71.49 -44.36
C GLY A 365 25.00 -71.86 -43.98
N ARG A 366 24.42 -72.93 -44.55
CA ARG A 366 23.61 -73.82 -43.70
C ARG A 366 24.54 -74.30 -42.57
N ALA A 367 24.45 -73.68 -41.41
CA ALA A 367 24.71 -74.43 -40.20
C ALA A 367 23.64 -75.53 -40.22
N GLU A 368 24.04 -76.77 -40.51
CA GLU A 368 23.34 -77.88 -39.89
C GLU A 368 23.28 -77.51 -38.40
N LYS A 369 22.05 -77.32 -37.90
CA LYS A 369 21.75 -77.54 -36.50
C LYS A 369 22.25 -78.95 -36.19
N THR A 370 23.51 -79.07 -35.81
CA THR A 370 24.01 -80.23 -35.11
C THR A 370 23.60 -80.00 -33.67
N LEU A 371 22.67 -80.86 -33.25
CA LEU A 371 22.17 -81.12 -31.89
C LEU A 371 22.84 -80.40 -30.72
#